data_AF-A0A3B0RWK4-F1
#
_entry.id   AF-A0A3B0RWK4-F1
#
_cell.length_a   1.000
_cell.length_b   1.000
_cell.length_c   1.000
_cell.angle_alpha   90.00
_cell.angle_beta   90.00
_cell.angle_gamma   90.00
#
_symmetry.space_group_name_H-M   'P 1'
#
loop_
_entity.id
_entity.type
_entity.pdbx_description
1 polymer ?
#
loop_
_entity_poly.entity_id
_entity_poly.type
_entity_poly.pdbx_seq_one_letter_code
_entity_poly.pdbx_strand_id
1 'polypeptide(L)'
;TIGDTGGPLSWIIIEGLTIRNGRWGVDAQHTQNIVISNNKITDVDYGVLNRRDAANEINQTVCDNTIVGRTVWPNTGIPGERGIDLRGTGNVVCYNTVQYFGDCVSLQPFTGRSWGNDVYGNDASFCVDDGIEIDYNEANVRVWNNRVTNARMGVSVQPIAGGPAYIFRNQLFNIQSEPIKMHNQTTGFIVAQNTGVKTGNGYGDAGSMWRNATLRNNVFLGTEYAFEFITVPDEGFRDFDYNAWGTARTAPPLFKWNNVRYDTVGDLPAGVEDNGIAIGFADLVNATLPSNWNVAAGTYDLRPTSMSAVIDAGTSLRNLNDGTALNGAPDIGALEYGAPLPTYGPRTDTPGGRFIDVPGDSVFFETIEWLAQQGITKGCNPPTNDRYCPGSLVTRAQMATFIVRAFDLPAGATASFVDTSGSVHLTAIEALAEAGITKGCNPPANDRFCPDSPVTRAQMATFLTRVLNLAPGTPDRFLDTSGSVHLTAIEALAEAGITKGCNPPANDRFCPDSPVTREQMSAFLQRSVTLP
;
A
#
# COMPACT_ATOMS: atom_id res chain seq x y z
N THR A 1 21.94 -7.80 -11.23
CA THR A 1 21.58 -8.52 -12.45
C THR A 1 21.77 -10.01 -12.26
N ILE A 2 20.82 -10.81 -12.72
CA ILE A 2 20.91 -12.27 -12.82
C ILE A 2 20.65 -12.67 -14.29
N GLY A 3 21.28 -13.75 -14.76
CA GLY A 3 21.19 -14.19 -16.15
C GLY A 3 21.96 -13.30 -17.15
N ASP A 4 21.80 -13.61 -18.44
CA ASP A 4 22.35 -12.84 -19.57
C ASP A 4 21.43 -12.93 -20.79
N THR A 5 21.82 -12.35 -21.93
CA THR A 5 21.04 -12.40 -23.18
C THR A 5 21.32 -13.62 -24.05
N GLY A 6 22.32 -14.44 -23.72
CA GLY A 6 22.81 -15.56 -24.51
C GLY A 6 22.08 -16.88 -24.26
N GLY A 7 21.42 -17.05 -23.10
CA GLY A 7 20.65 -18.27 -22.81
C GLY A 7 19.70 -18.14 -21.61
N PRO A 8 18.71 -19.04 -21.49
CA PRO A 8 17.75 -18.97 -20.40
C PRO A 8 18.37 -19.43 -19.08
N LEU A 9 18.11 -18.69 -18.01
CA LEU A 9 18.42 -19.11 -16.64
C LEU A 9 17.12 -19.45 -15.90
N SER A 10 17.14 -20.39 -14.97
CA SER A 10 15.91 -20.81 -14.27
C SER A 10 16.12 -21.28 -12.85
N TRP A 11 15.03 -21.36 -12.08
CA TRP A 11 14.99 -21.91 -10.71
C TRP A 11 15.80 -21.07 -9.72
N ILE A 12 15.53 -19.76 -9.70
CA ILE A 12 16.20 -18.80 -8.82
C ILE A 12 15.22 -18.30 -7.77
N ILE A 13 15.70 -18.25 -6.52
CA ILE A 13 15.00 -17.61 -5.41
C ILE A 13 15.86 -16.44 -4.92
N ILE A 14 15.29 -15.24 -4.95
CA ILE A 14 15.86 -14.02 -4.36
C ILE A 14 14.96 -13.63 -3.21
N GLU A 15 15.42 -13.87 -1.98
CA GLU A 15 14.58 -13.69 -0.80
C GLU A 15 15.29 -13.00 0.36
N GLY A 16 14.57 -12.13 1.07
CA GLY A 16 15.03 -11.54 2.33
C GLY A 16 16.19 -10.56 2.19
N LEU A 17 16.39 -9.99 1.00
CA LEU A 17 17.49 -9.06 0.73
C LEU A 17 17.08 -7.60 0.88
N THR A 18 18.03 -6.76 1.31
CA THR A 18 17.95 -5.31 1.12
C THR A 18 18.81 -4.91 -0.09
N ILE A 19 18.18 -4.35 -1.12
CA ILE A 19 18.83 -3.88 -2.35
C ILE A 19 18.58 -2.37 -2.46
N ARG A 20 19.64 -1.56 -2.59
CA ARG A 20 19.49 -0.09 -2.63
C ARG A 20 20.58 0.65 -3.39
N ASN A 21 20.30 1.92 -3.70
CA ASN A 21 21.22 2.89 -4.32
C ASN A 21 21.74 2.42 -5.70
N GLY A 22 20.92 1.67 -6.42
CA GLY A 22 21.26 1.06 -7.70
C GLY A 22 20.39 1.61 -8.82
N ARG A 23 20.84 1.48 -10.06
CA ARG A 23 19.92 1.69 -11.20
C ARG A 23 18.81 0.64 -11.22
N TRP A 24 19.12 -0.60 -10.84
CA TRP A 24 18.18 -1.71 -10.78
C TRP A 24 18.16 -2.32 -9.38
N GLY A 25 16.98 -2.75 -8.91
CA GLY A 25 16.83 -3.68 -7.80
C GLY A 25 17.20 -5.10 -8.26
N VAL A 26 16.33 -5.71 -9.07
CA VAL A 26 16.58 -6.99 -9.72
C VAL A 26 16.37 -6.84 -11.22
N ASP A 27 17.47 -6.91 -11.97
CA ASP A 27 17.46 -7.07 -13.41
C ASP A 27 17.63 -8.57 -13.74
N ALA A 28 16.53 -9.26 -14.01
CA ALA A 28 16.48 -10.68 -14.30
C ALA A 28 16.49 -10.92 -15.80
N GLN A 29 17.66 -11.09 -16.38
CA GLN A 29 17.83 -11.20 -17.82
C GLN A 29 17.52 -12.61 -18.31
N HIS A 30 16.52 -12.75 -19.21
CA HIS A 30 16.16 -14.01 -19.85
C HIS A 30 15.97 -15.16 -18.84
N THR A 31 15.33 -14.84 -17.72
CA THR A 31 15.15 -15.79 -16.61
C THR A 31 13.70 -16.26 -16.54
N GLN A 32 13.46 -17.47 -16.05
CA GLN A 32 12.12 -18.07 -15.95
C GLN A 32 12.06 -19.02 -14.75
N ASN A 33 10.88 -19.32 -14.22
CA ASN A 33 10.73 -20.09 -12.97
C ASN A 33 11.52 -19.43 -11.82
N ILE A 34 11.16 -18.19 -11.50
CA ILE A 34 11.84 -17.39 -10.46
C ILE A 34 10.88 -16.96 -9.36
N VAL A 35 11.42 -16.85 -8.15
CA VAL A 35 10.74 -16.27 -7.00
C VAL A 35 11.57 -15.10 -6.49
N ILE A 36 10.95 -13.94 -6.37
CA ILE A 36 11.52 -12.74 -5.77
C ILE A 36 10.57 -12.36 -4.64
N SER A 37 10.95 -12.68 -3.40
CA SER A 37 10.07 -12.54 -2.24
C SER A 37 10.69 -11.86 -1.03
N ASN A 38 9.88 -11.19 -0.21
CA ASN A 38 10.33 -10.68 1.09
C ASN A 38 11.56 -9.76 1.01
N ASN A 39 11.75 -9.04 -0.10
CA ASN A 39 12.88 -8.12 -0.28
C ASN A 39 12.49 -6.67 0.01
N LYS A 40 13.48 -5.87 0.45
CA LYS A 40 13.40 -4.41 0.53
C LYS A 40 14.27 -3.80 -0.56
N ILE A 41 13.64 -3.29 -1.62
CA ILE A 41 14.28 -2.69 -2.79
C ILE A 41 13.99 -1.18 -2.76
N THR A 42 14.99 -0.33 -2.53
CA THR A 42 14.76 1.12 -2.33
C THR A 42 15.80 1.97 -3.05
N ASP A 43 15.45 3.20 -3.42
CA ASP A 43 16.38 4.13 -4.10
C ASP A 43 16.88 3.58 -5.45
N VAL A 44 15.95 3.10 -6.29
CA VAL A 44 16.24 2.53 -7.61
C VAL A 44 15.48 3.23 -8.75
N ASP A 45 16.00 3.15 -9.97
CA ASP A 45 15.25 3.57 -11.18
C ASP A 45 14.28 2.47 -11.62
N TYR A 46 14.67 1.21 -11.40
CA TYR A 46 13.92 0.02 -11.82
C TYR A 46 13.87 -0.98 -10.67
N GLY A 47 12.68 -1.41 -10.24
CA GLY A 47 12.52 -2.34 -9.13
C GLY A 47 12.88 -3.78 -9.53
N VAL A 48 11.94 -4.50 -10.14
CA VAL A 48 12.11 -5.87 -10.65
C VAL A 48 11.79 -5.89 -12.13
N LEU A 49 12.79 -6.21 -12.96
CA LEU A 49 12.67 -6.23 -14.41
C LEU A 49 12.99 -7.62 -14.96
N ASN A 50 12.09 -8.13 -15.80
CA ASN A 50 12.36 -9.24 -16.70
C ASN A 50 11.58 -9.04 -18.01
N ARG A 51 12.15 -8.16 -18.84
CA ARG A 51 11.51 -7.65 -20.06
C ARG A 51 12.31 -8.06 -21.29
N ARG A 52 11.88 -9.08 -22.03
CA ARG A 52 12.45 -9.39 -23.35
C ARG A 52 11.40 -9.32 -24.44
N ASP A 53 11.82 -8.92 -25.63
CA ASP A 53 10.92 -8.58 -26.71
C ASP A 53 10.12 -9.80 -27.19
N ALA A 54 10.61 -11.02 -27.00
CA ALA A 54 9.83 -12.19 -27.39
C ALA A 54 8.74 -12.60 -26.37
N ALA A 55 8.72 -12.01 -25.16
CA ALA A 55 7.85 -12.43 -24.05
C ALA A 55 7.91 -13.96 -23.78
N ASN A 56 9.11 -14.52 -23.83
CA ASN A 56 9.35 -15.96 -23.66
C ASN A 56 9.45 -16.37 -22.17
N GLU A 57 9.55 -15.39 -21.27
CA GLU A 57 9.65 -15.63 -19.84
C GLU A 57 8.39 -16.32 -19.30
N ILE A 58 8.56 -17.24 -18.34
CA ILE A 58 7.44 -17.94 -17.72
C ILE A 58 7.60 -18.09 -16.22
N ASN A 59 6.48 -18.22 -15.51
CA ASN A 59 6.40 -18.61 -14.11
C ASN A 59 7.27 -17.74 -13.18
N GLN A 60 7.05 -16.43 -13.23
CA GLN A 60 7.77 -15.47 -12.41
C GLN A 60 6.88 -15.02 -11.25
N THR A 61 7.33 -15.27 -10.02
CA THR A 61 6.61 -14.86 -8.81
C THR A 61 7.36 -13.71 -8.15
N VAL A 62 6.71 -12.55 -8.05
CA VAL A 62 7.22 -11.38 -7.32
C VAL A 62 6.22 -11.07 -6.24
N CYS A 63 6.50 -11.47 -5.00
CA CYS A 63 5.55 -11.28 -3.90
C CYS A 63 6.16 -10.81 -2.59
N ASP A 64 5.37 -10.11 -1.79
CA ASP A 64 5.78 -9.72 -0.43
C ASP A 64 7.03 -8.81 -0.38
N ASN A 65 7.27 -8.02 -1.44
CA ASN A 65 8.39 -7.08 -1.50
C ASN A 65 7.95 -5.64 -1.20
N THR A 66 8.84 -4.87 -0.57
CA THR A 66 8.76 -3.40 -0.53
C THR A 66 9.67 -2.84 -1.61
N ILE A 67 9.12 -2.14 -2.61
CA ILE A 67 9.82 -1.63 -3.79
C ILE A 67 9.57 -0.13 -3.93
N VAL A 68 10.62 0.68 -3.74
CA VAL A 68 10.53 2.16 -3.69
C VAL A 68 11.53 2.76 -4.66
N GLY A 69 11.02 3.44 -5.68
CA GLY A 69 11.80 4.09 -6.72
C GLY A 69 12.20 5.53 -6.40
N ARG A 70 12.78 6.20 -7.39
CA ARG A 70 13.22 7.62 -7.32
C ARG A 70 12.31 8.58 -8.09
N THR A 71 11.28 8.08 -8.78
CA THR A 71 10.44 8.91 -9.65
C THR A 71 9.57 9.84 -8.81
N VAL A 72 9.69 11.14 -9.05
CA VAL A 72 8.88 12.15 -8.35
C VAL A 72 7.46 12.17 -8.90
N TRP A 73 6.48 11.97 -8.03
CA TRP A 73 5.06 12.18 -8.29
C TRP A 73 4.57 13.45 -7.57
N PRO A 74 3.68 14.26 -8.17
CA PRO A 74 3.13 14.15 -9.52
C PRO A 74 4.11 14.67 -10.58
N ASN A 75 3.94 14.28 -11.85
CA ASN A 75 4.74 14.77 -12.97
C ASN A 75 3.91 14.87 -14.26
N THR A 76 4.28 15.80 -15.15
CA THR A 76 3.58 16.08 -16.42
C THR A 76 4.00 15.15 -17.56
N GLY A 77 5.18 14.52 -17.47
CA GLY A 77 5.65 13.49 -18.42
C GLY A 77 5.23 12.08 -18.02
N ILE A 78 5.56 11.10 -18.87
CA ILE A 78 5.53 9.65 -18.54
C ILE A 78 6.99 9.19 -18.39
N PRO A 79 7.49 8.99 -17.16
CA PRO A 79 8.84 8.50 -16.91
C PRO A 79 9.01 7.04 -17.36
N GLY A 80 10.25 6.67 -17.72
CA GLY A 80 10.58 5.34 -18.20
C GLY A 80 10.85 4.31 -17.10
N GLU A 81 11.01 4.77 -15.87
CA GLU A 81 11.21 3.98 -14.66
C GLU A 81 10.01 3.04 -14.41
N ARG A 82 10.29 1.82 -13.95
CA ARG A 82 9.27 0.78 -13.71
C ARG A 82 9.50 0.08 -12.38
N GLY A 83 8.44 -0.10 -11.61
CA GLY A 83 8.48 -0.79 -10.33
C GLY A 83 8.67 -2.29 -10.53
N ILE A 84 7.67 -2.96 -11.06
CA ILE A 84 7.72 -4.35 -11.50
C ILE A 84 7.36 -4.37 -12.99
N ASP A 85 8.24 -4.87 -13.85
CA ASP A 85 8.03 -4.96 -15.31
C ASP A 85 8.39 -6.38 -15.75
N LEU A 86 7.35 -7.19 -15.95
CA LEU A 86 7.45 -8.60 -16.34
C LEU A 86 6.82 -8.80 -17.71
N ARG A 87 7.41 -9.70 -18.50
CA ARG A 87 6.81 -10.17 -19.75
C ARG A 87 6.53 -11.67 -19.71
N GLY A 88 5.81 -12.15 -20.71
CA GLY A 88 5.49 -13.55 -20.86
C GLY A 88 4.38 -14.05 -19.93
N THR A 89 4.41 -15.33 -19.58
CA THR A 89 3.19 -16.05 -19.20
C THR A 89 3.27 -16.68 -17.81
N GLY A 90 2.13 -16.76 -17.12
CA GLY A 90 2.06 -17.44 -15.82
C GLY A 90 2.76 -16.67 -14.70
N ASN A 91 2.88 -15.35 -14.85
CA ASN A 91 3.49 -14.49 -13.86
C ASN A 91 2.51 -14.21 -12.72
N VAL A 92 3.04 -14.09 -11.51
CA VAL A 92 2.29 -13.76 -10.29
C VAL A 92 2.98 -12.58 -9.61
N VAL A 93 2.26 -11.46 -9.51
CA VAL A 93 2.69 -10.27 -8.78
C VAL A 93 1.74 -10.07 -7.61
N CYS A 94 2.19 -10.37 -6.38
CA CYS A 94 1.28 -10.40 -5.25
C CYS A 94 1.79 -9.76 -3.97
N TYR A 95 0.93 -9.03 -3.26
CA TYR A 95 1.29 -8.50 -1.93
C TYR A 95 2.57 -7.66 -1.93
N ASN A 96 2.84 -6.87 -2.96
CA ASN A 96 3.99 -5.96 -2.96
C ASN A 96 3.54 -4.55 -2.59
N THR A 97 4.41 -3.79 -1.93
CA THR A 97 4.31 -2.32 -1.88
C THR A 97 5.19 -1.79 -3.01
N VAL A 98 4.62 -1.00 -3.92
CA VAL A 98 5.36 -0.46 -5.07
C VAL A 98 5.10 1.03 -5.22
N GLN A 99 6.15 1.86 -5.13
CA GLN A 99 6.00 3.31 -5.08
C GLN A 99 7.05 4.09 -5.86
N TYR A 100 6.68 5.27 -6.36
CA TYR A 100 7.60 6.23 -7.00
C TYR A 100 8.27 5.70 -8.27
N PHE A 101 7.45 5.25 -9.21
CA PHE A 101 7.85 4.84 -10.57
C PHE A 101 6.99 5.52 -11.64
N GLY A 102 7.36 5.37 -12.92
CA GLY A 102 6.47 5.70 -14.04
C GLY A 102 5.21 4.85 -13.95
N ASP A 103 5.36 3.56 -14.22
CA ASP A 103 4.36 2.54 -13.89
C ASP A 103 4.83 1.72 -12.69
N CYS A 104 3.92 1.48 -11.75
CA CYS A 104 4.26 0.71 -10.56
C CYS A 104 4.33 -0.79 -10.88
N VAL A 105 3.31 -1.35 -11.52
CA VAL A 105 3.30 -2.75 -11.97
C VAL A 105 2.93 -2.80 -13.45
N SER A 106 3.75 -3.46 -14.26
CA SER A 106 3.52 -3.67 -15.69
C SER A 106 3.76 -5.14 -16.06
N LEU A 107 2.76 -5.74 -16.69
CA LEU A 107 2.82 -7.09 -17.27
C LEU A 107 2.61 -7.04 -18.78
N GLN A 108 3.27 -6.08 -19.43
CA GLN A 108 3.01 -5.69 -20.81
C GLN A 108 3.94 -6.38 -21.82
N PRO A 109 3.47 -7.36 -22.63
CA PRO A 109 4.23 -7.80 -23.80
C PRO A 109 4.14 -6.75 -24.91
N PHE A 110 5.13 -5.86 -25.02
CA PHE A 110 5.25 -5.00 -26.22
C PHE A 110 5.28 -5.81 -27.53
N THR A 111 5.88 -7.00 -27.46
CA THR A 111 5.95 -7.97 -28.54
C THR A 111 5.89 -9.38 -27.93
N GLY A 112 5.50 -10.37 -28.74
CA GLY A 112 5.27 -11.73 -28.26
C GLY A 112 3.90 -11.92 -27.62
N ARG A 113 3.67 -13.10 -27.07
CA ARG A 113 2.37 -13.47 -26.48
C ARG A 113 2.45 -13.51 -24.96
N SER A 114 1.36 -13.16 -24.29
CA SER A 114 1.28 -13.14 -22.83
C SER A 114 -0.12 -13.50 -22.37
N TRP A 115 -0.22 -14.42 -21.41
CA TRP A 115 -1.49 -14.85 -20.85
C TRP A 115 -1.32 -15.42 -19.45
N GLY A 116 -2.44 -15.65 -18.75
CA GLY A 116 -2.43 -16.37 -17.47
C GLY A 116 -1.66 -15.66 -16.36
N ASN A 117 -1.64 -14.33 -16.38
CA ASN A 117 -0.92 -13.51 -15.42
C ASN A 117 -1.84 -13.01 -14.30
N ASP A 118 -1.32 -12.99 -13.07
CA ASP A 118 -2.06 -12.62 -11.88
C ASP A 118 -1.41 -11.44 -11.15
N VAL A 119 -2.21 -10.43 -10.81
CA VAL A 119 -1.79 -9.26 -10.04
C VAL A 119 -2.76 -9.05 -8.88
N TYR A 120 -2.34 -9.31 -7.64
CA TYR A 120 -3.27 -9.22 -6.51
C TYR A 120 -2.68 -8.88 -5.16
N GLY A 121 -3.47 -8.25 -4.28
CA GLY A 121 -3.01 -7.90 -2.94
C GLY A 121 -1.94 -6.81 -2.93
N ASN A 122 -1.59 -6.19 -4.07
CA ASN A 122 -0.53 -5.18 -4.11
C ASN A 122 -1.05 -3.83 -3.60
N ASP A 123 -0.13 -3.05 -3.03
CA ASP A 123 -0.33 -1.66 -2.64
C ASP A 123 0.58 -0.77 -3.49
N ALA A 124 0.01 -0.20 -4.56
CA ALA A 124 0.72 0.65 -5.51
C ALA A 124 0.36 2.12 -5.23
N SER A 125 1.37 2.99 -5.15
CA SER A 125 1.08 4.41 -4.99
C SER A 125 2.15 5.36 -5.51
N PHE A 126 1.78 6.60 -5.80
CA PHE A 126 2.69 7.60 -6.34
C PHE A 126 3.29 7.17 -7.69
N CYS A 127 2.45 6.57 -8.54
CA CYS A 127 2.80 6.11 -9.87
C CYS A 127 2.51 7.27 -10.84
N VAL A 128 3.51 7.71 -11.61
CA VAL A 128 3.33 8.90 -12.47
C VAL A 128 2.36 8.64 -13.62
N ASP A 129 2.28 7.40 -14.10
CA ASP A 129 1.35 6.98 -15.14
C ASP A 129 0.42 5.88 -14.61
N ASP A 130 0.65 4.61 -14.92
CA ASP A 130 -0.28 3.54 -14.56
C ASP A 130 0.08 2.90 -13.21
N GLY A 131 -0.93 2.72 -12.34
CA GLY A 131 -0.74 1.95 -11.10
C GLY A 131 -0.46 0.48 -11.40
N ILE A 132 -1.31 -0.13 -12.22
CA ILE A 132 -1.16 -1.49 -12.74
C ILE A 132 -1.44 -1.46 -14.24
N GLU A 133 -0.54 -1.99 -15.06
CA GLU A 133 -0.64 -2.08 -16.50
C GLU A 133 -0.63 -3.56 -16.92
N ILE A 134 -1.71 -4.01 -17.56
CA ILE A 134 -1.82 -5.37 -18.15
C ILE A 134 -2.05 -5.32 -19.66
N ASP A 135 -1.60 -4.24 -20.28
CA ASP A 135 -1.66 -3.96 -21.70
C ASP A 135 -1.11 -5.12 -22.54
N TYR A 136 -1.66 -5.31 -23.74
CA TYR A 136 -1.32 -6.32 -24.76
C TYR A 136 -1.46 -7.79 -24.36
N ASN A 137 -1.96 -8.11 -23.16
CA ASN A 137 -2.20 -9.50 -22.79
C ASN A 137 -3.34 -10.12 -23.62
N GLU A 138 -3.20 -11.40 -23.96
CA GLU A 138 -4.10 -12.09 -24.87
C GLU A 138 -5.25 -12.81 -24.16
N ALA A 139 -5.02 -13.41 -22.99
CA ALA A 139 -6.05 -14.16 -22.28
C ALA A 139 -5.75 -14.40 -20.78
N ASN A 140 -6.81 -14.60 -20.00
CA ASN A 140 -6.77 -15.08 -18.61
C ASN A 140 -5.85 -14.26 -17.69
N VAL A 141 -5.82 -12.94 -17.88
CA VAL A 141 -5.11 -12.05 -16.96
C VAL A 141 -6.07 -11.54 -15.91
N ARG A 142 -5.65 -11.57 -14.65
CA ARG A 142 -6.50 -11.28 -13.50
C ARG A 142 -5.82 -10.24 -12.60
N VAL A 143 -6.56 -9.18 -12.29
CA VAL A 143 -6.13 -8.08 -11.43
C VAL A 143 -7.15 -7.92 -10.31
N TRP A 144 -6.83 -8.34 -9.09
CA TRP A 144 -7.81 -8.29 -8.00
C TRP A 144 -7.27 -7.96 -6.63
N ASN A 145 -8.13 -7.44 -5.75
CA ASN A 145 -7.74 -7.09 -4.39
C ASN A 145 -6.46 -6.25 -4.35
N ASN A 146 -6.26 -5.32 -5.30
CA ASN A 146 -5.16 -4.36 -5.22
C ASN A 146 -5.66 -3.02 -4.69
N ARG A 147 -4.75 -2.26 -4.11
CA ARG A 147 -4.97 -0.86 -3.73
C ARG A 147 -4.04 0.00 -4.59
N VAL A 148 -4.63 0.94 -5.32
CA VAL A 148 -3.90 1.93 -6.12
C VAL A 148 -4.28 3.32 -5.64
N THR A 149 -3.28 4.10 -5.21
CA THR A 149 -3.50 5.47 -4.69
C THR A 149 -2.54 6.46 -5.33
N ASN A 150 -2.97 7.68 -5.65
CA ASN A 150 -2.08 8.73 -6.19
C ASN A 150 -1.39 8.25 -7.50
N ALA A 151 -2.18 7.93 -8.52
CA ALA A 151 -1.70 7.47 -9.82
C ALA A 151 -2.41 8.20 -10.97
N ARG A 152 -1.84 8.21 -12.18
CA ARG A 152 -2.58 8.79 -13.32
C ARG A 152 -3.76 7.92 -13.71
N MET A 153 -3.49 6.62 -13.84
CA MET A 153 -4.50 5.58 -14.10
C MET A 153 -4.48 4.55 -12.98
N GLY A 154 -5.63 3.96 -12.69
CA GLY A 154 -5.72 2.87 -11.71
C GLY A 154 -5.17 1.56 -12.29
N VAL A 155 -5.98 0.90 -13.13
CA VAL A 155 -5.61 -0.30 -13.89
C VAL A 155 -5.74 -0.01 -15.39
N SER A 156 -4.68 -0.26 -16.16
CA SER A 156 -4.67 -0.15 -17.61
C SER A 156 -4.94 -1.51 -18.28
N VAL A 157 -5.84 -1.48 -19.26
CA VAL A 157 -6.21 -2.60 -20.13
C VAL A 157 -6.01 -2.22 -21.59
N GLN A 158 -4.96 -1.45 -21.90
CA GLN A 158 -4.79 -0.72 -23.16
C GLN A 158 -3.77 -1.37 -24.13
N PRO A 159 -4.21 -2.05 -25.20
CA PRO A 159 -5.42 -2.84 -25.28
C PRO A 159 -5.19 -4.24 -24.72
N ILE A 160 -6.26 -4.91 -24.31
CA ILE A 160 -6.27 -6.37 -24.22
C ILE A 160 -6.44 -6.93 -25.65
N ALA A 161 -5.65 -7.95 -25.98
CA ALA A 161 -5.54 -8.55 -27.30
C ALA A 161 -6.35 -9.85 -27.42
N GLY A 162 -7.64 -9.82 -27.05
CA GLY A 162 -8.58 -10.95 -27.23
C GLY A 162 -9.38 -11.32 -25.99
N GLY A 163 -8.76 -11.26 -24.82
CA GLY A 163 -9.40 -11.52 -23.54
C GLY A 163 -9.65 -13.00 -23.23
N PRO A 164 -10.27 -13.32 -22.07
CA PRO A 164 -10.76 -12.36 -21.08
C PRO A 164 -9.65 -11.84 -20.17
N ALA A 165 -9.66 -10.54 -19.89
CA ALA A 165 -9.04 -9.95 -18.71
C ALA A 165 -10.09 -9.72 -17.61
N TYR A 166 -9.73 -9.94 -16.35
CA TYR A 166 -10.62 -9.78 -15.19
C TYR A 166 -10.02 -8.76 -14.23
N ILE A 167 -10.77 -7.71 -13.94
CA ILE A 167 -10.36 -6.65 -13.04
C ILE A 167 -11.43 -6.53 -11.96
N PHE A 168 -11.14 -6.97 -10.74
CA PHE A 168 -12.17 -7.05 -9.71
C PHE A 168 -11.70 -6.80 -8.29
N ARG A 169 -12.55 -6.22 -7.44
CA ARG A 169 -12.21 -5.95 -6.03
C ARG A 169 -10.97 -5.08 -5.82
N ASN A 170 -10.67 -4.20 -6.77
CA ASN A 170 -9.60 -3.22 -6.61
C ASN A 170 -10.13 -1.91 -6.01
N GLN A 171 -9.35 -1.32 -5.10
CA GLN A 171 -9.56 0.02 -4.56
C GLN A 171 -8.69 1.02 -5.33
N LEU A 172 -9.29 2.04 -5.90
CA LEU A 172 -8.65 3.01 -6.80
C LEU A 172 -8.95 4.42 -6.31
N PHE A 173 -7.99 5.07 -5.65
CA PHE A 173 -8.23 6.33 -4.94
C PHE A 173 -7.30 7.45 -5.39
N ASN A 174 -7.83 8.66 -5.54
CA ASN A 174 -7.07 9.83 -6.00
C ASN A 174 -6.34 9.59 -7.33
N ILE A 175 -7.09 9.06 -8.30
CA ILE A 175 -6.62 8.78 -9.65
C ILE A 175 -6.80 10.02 -10.53
N GLN A 176 -5.80 10.40 -11.33
CA GLN A 176 -5.88 11.60 -12.18
C GLN A 176 -6.96 11.49 -13.26
N SER A 177 -6.94 10.41 -14.06
CA SER A 177 -7.74 10.30 -15.28
C SER A 177 -8.83 9.24 -15.16
N GLU A 178 -8.48 7.95 -15.23
CA GLU A 178 -9.47 6.87 -15.26
C GLU A 178 -9.09 5.78 -14.24
N PRO A 179 -10.02 5.35 -13.38
CA PRO A 179 -9.81 4.19 -12.52
C PRO A 179 -9.44 2.95 -13.34
N ILE A 180 -10.13 2.71 -14.46
CA ILE A 180 -9.81 1.64 -15.40
C ILE A 180 -9.64 2.22 -16.82
N LYS A 181 -8.41 2.28 -17.33
CA LYS A 181 -8.07 2.91 -18.61
C LYS A 181 -8.40 1.97 -19.77
N MET A 182 -9.48 2.27 -20.51
CA MET A 182 -10.03 1.43 -21.59
C MET A 182 -9.66 1.96 -22.98
N HIS A 183 -8.37 2.20 -23.21
CA HIS A 183 -7.90 2.89 -24.40
C HIS A 183 -7.50 1.93 -25.53
N ASN A 184 -7.13 2.48 -26.69
CA ASN A 184 -6.58 1.75 -27.84
C ASN A 184 -7.43 0.59 -28.39
N GLN A 185 -8.76 0.73 -28.42
CA GLN A 185 -9.66 -0.29 -28.98
C GLN A 185 -9.62 -1.62 -28.22
N THR A 186 -9.39 -1.57 -26.91
CA THR A 186 -9.34 -2.74 -26.04
C THR A 186 -10.59 -3.61 -26.14
N THR A 187 -10.43 -4.93 -26.04
CA THR A 187 -11.53 -5.89 -26.19
C THR A 187 -11.39 -7.08 -25.26
N GLY A 188 -12.52 -7.60 -24.78
CA GLY A 188 -12.56 -8.86 -24.03
C GLY A 188 -12.12 -8.69 -22.57
N PHE A 189 -12.82 -7.87 -21.80
CA PHE A 189 -12.48 -7.65 -20.40
C PHE A 189 -13.72 -7.48 -19.51
N ILE A 190 -13.57 -7.87 -18.25
CA ILE A 190 -14.62 -7.82 -17.23
C ILE A 190 -14.10 -6.97 -16.08
N VAL A 191 -14.88 -5.95 -15.70
CA VAL A 191 -14.60 -5.06 -14.58
C VAL A 191 -15.73 -5.24 -13.56
N ALA A 192 -15.42 -5.86 -12.43
CA ALA A 192 -16.45 -6.24 -11.46
C ALA A 192 -16.09 -5.86 -10.03
N GLN A 193 -17.03 -5.32 -9.25
CA GLN A 193 -16.76 -5.07 -7.83
C GLN A 193 -15.52 -4.22 -7.57
N ASN A 194 -15.23 -3.19 -8.36
CA ASN A 194 -14.15 -2.25 -8.04
C ASN A 194 -14.73 -1.00 -7.39
N THR A 195 -13.93 -0.29 -6.58
CA THR A 195 -14.29 1.03 -6.05
C THR A 195 -13.29 2.06 -6.54
N GLY A 196 -13.74 3.01 -7.36
CA GLY A 196 -12.96 4.16 -7.83
C GLY A 196 -13.49 5.48 -7.27
N VAL A 197 -12.63 6.27 -6.63
CA VAL A 197 -12.99 7.60 -6.11
C VAL A 197 -11.92 8.62 -6.51
N LYS A 198 -12.32 9.68 -7.22
CA LYS A 198 -11.39 10.67 -7.75
C LYS A 198 -11.99 12.07 -7.93
N THR A 199 -11.13 13.07 -8.05
CA THR A 199 -11.52 14.39 -8.56
C THR A 199 -11.81 14.32 -10.06
N GLY A 200 -12.68 15.20 -10.58
CA GLY A 200 -13.12 15.20 -11.98
C GLY A 200 -14.26 14.20 -12.24
N ASN A 201 -14.41 13.73 -13.48
CA ASN A 201 -15.40 12.69 -13.80
C ASN A 201 -15.10 11.40 -13.02
N GLY A 202 -16.15 10.77 -12.46
CA GLY A 202 -16.01 9.54 -11.68
C GLY A 202 -15.49 8.38 -12.52
N TYR A 203 -16.00 8.26 -13.74
CA TYR A 203 -15.44 7.38 -14.76
C TYR A 203 -15.73 7.88 -16.19
N GLY A 204 -15.14 7.23 -17.21
CA GLY A 204 -15.31 7.58 -18.61
C GLY A 204 -14.40 6.77 -19.53
N ASP A 205 -14.44 7.11 -20.82
CA ASP A 205 -13.62 6.46 -21.87
C ASP A 205 -12.56 7.38 -22.48
N ALA A 206 -12.53 8.66 -22.11
CA ALA A 206 -11.69 9.69 -22.72
C ALA A 206 -11.75 9.71 -24.27
N GLY A 207 -12.87 9.28 -24.87
CA GLY A 207 -13.00 9.19 -26.33
C GLY A 207 -12.36 7.96 -26.97
N SER A 208 -11.86 7.02 -26.18
CA SER A 208 -11.35 5.75 -26.67
C SER A 208 -12.45 4.72 -26.91
N MET A 209 -12.33 3.99 -28.01
CA MET A 209 -13.22 2.85 -28.29
C MET A 209 -12.83 1.63 -27.46
N TRP A 210 -13.83 0.84 -27.06
CA TRP A 210 -13.68 -0.41 -26.31
C TRP A 210 -14.88 -1.33 -26.60
N ARG A 211 -14.67 -2.65 -26.56
CA ARG A 211 -15.67 -3.66 -27.01
C ARG A 211 -15.61 -4.93 -26.18
N ASN A 212 -16.63 -5.77 -26.31
CA ASN A 212 -16.74 -7.07 -25.65
C ASN A 212 -16.41 -6.97 -24.15
N ALA A 213 -17.07 -6.04 -23.48
CA ALA A 213 -16.75 -5.66 -22.11
C ALA A 213 -17.98 -5.73 -21.20
N THR A 214 -17.75 -6.08 -19.94
CA THR A 214 -18.78 -6.18 -18.91
C THR A 214 -18.35 -5.41 -17.68
N LEU A 215 -19.19 -4.47 -17.24
CA LEU A 215 -19.06 -3.73 -16.00
C LEU A 215 -20.23 -4.08 -15.08
N ARG A 216 -19.91 -4.61 -13.90
CA ARG A 216 -20.89 -5.08 -12.92
C ARG A 216 -20.49 -4.76 -11.49
N ASN A 217 -21.45 -4.35 -10.67
CA ASN A 217 -21.25 -4.14 -9.23
C ASN A 217 -20.09 -3.19 -8.88
N ASN A 218 -19.71 -2.23 -9.74
CA ASN A 218 -18.64 -1.29 -9.41
C ASN A 218 -19.18 -0.04 -8.72
N VAL A 219 -18.38 0.58 -7.85
CA VAL A 219 -18.62 1.91 -7.30
C VAL A 219 -17.69 2.90 -8.01
N PHE A 220 -18.25 3.95 -8.61
CA PHE A 220 -17.46 5.07 -9.14
C PHE A 220 -17.99 6.42 -8.65
N LEU A 221 -17.11 7.17 -8.00
CA LEU A 221 -17.40 8.50 -7.43
C LEU A 221 -16.48 9.56 -8.02
N GLY A 222 -17.08 10.63 -8.53
CA GLY A 222 -16.39 11.81 -9.07
C GLY A 222 -16.75 13.12 -8.38
N THR A 223 -16.16 14.23 -8.82
CA THR A 223 -16.62 15.58 -8.46
C THR A 223 -17.29 16.32 -9.61
N GLU A 224 -17.25 15.77 -10.84
CA GLU A 224 -17.88 16.31 -12.05
C GLU A 224 -19.02 15.41 -12.54
N TYR A 225 -18.98 14.85 -13.76
CA TYR A 225 -19.96 13.82 -14.11
C TYR A 225 -19.73 12.56 -13.27
N ALA A 226 -20.80 11.87 -12.89
CA ALA A 226 -20.70 10.54 -12.30
C ALA A 226 -20.01 9.58 -13.29
N PHE A 227 -20.40 9.66 -14.57
CA PHE A 227 -19.56 9.21 -15.68
C PHE A 227 -19.68 10.10 -16.92
N GLU A 228 -18.66 10.07 -17.76
CA GLU A 228 -18.67 10.64 -19.12
C GLU A 228 -18.12 9.62 -20.15
N PHE A 229 -19.03 9.02 -20.91
CA PHE A 229 -18.74 8.22 -22.09
C PHE A 229 -19.11 9.01 -23.35
N ILE A 230 -18.11 9.34 -24.15
CA ILE A 230 -18.29 10.15 -25.36
C ILE A 230 -18.17 9.32 -26.64
N THR A 231 -17.67 8.09 -26.56
CA THR A 231 -17.62 7.22 -27.73
C THR A 231 -19.00 6.68 -28.08
N VAL A 232 -19.32 6.72 -29.37
CA VAL A 232 -20.51 6.07 -29.91
C VAL A 232 -20.17 4.58 -30.10
N PRO A 233 -21.07 3.66 -29.75
CA PRO A 233 -20.87 2.23 -29.94
C PRO A 233 -20.57 1.94 -31.40
N ASP A 234 -19.60 1.07 -31.63
CA ASP A 234 -19.53 0.31 -32.87
C ASP A 234 -20.06 -1.12 -32.64
N GLU A 235 -19.85 -2.04 -33.59
CA GLU A 235 -20.46 -3.38 -33.66
C GLU A 235 -20.04 -4.37 -32.52
N GLY A 236 -19.73 -3.88 -31.32
CA GLY A 236 -19.29 -4.66 -30.16
C GLY A 236 -20.29 -4.74 -29.00
N PHE A 237 -20.24 -5.85 -28.27
CA PHE A 237 -21.00 -6.05 -27.01
C PHE A 237 -20.45 -5.14 -25.90
N ARG A 238 -21.33 -4.37 -25.24
CA ARG A 238 -21.00 -3.54 -24.07
C ARG A 238 -22.12 -3.72 -23.05
N ASP A 239 -21.76 -4.16 -21.86
CA ASP A 239 -22.74 -4.48 -20.82
C ASP A 239 -22.40 -3.75 -19.52
N PHE A 240 -23.08 -2.65 -19.28
CA PHE A 240 -22.97 -1.78 -18.10
C PHE A 240 -24.26 -1.95 -17.30
N ASP A 241 -24.19 -2.53 -16.10
CA ASP A 241 -25.39 -2.70 -15.28
C ASP A 241 -24.99 -2.99 -13.83
N TYR A 242 -25.91 -2.79 -12.89
CA TYR A 242 -25.69 -3.00 -11.44
C TYR A 242 -24.51 -2.22 -10.85
N ASN A 243 -24.03 -1.15 -11.49
CA ASN A 243 -23.00 -0.29 -10.94
C ASN A 243 -23.63 0.83 -10.09
N ALA A 244 -22.89 1.27 -9.07
CA ALA A 244 -23.22 2.43 -8.27
C ALA A 244 -22.40 3.63 -8.74
N TRP A 245 -23.11 4.72 -9.02
CA TRP A 245 -22.55 5.93 -9.58
C TRP A 245 -22.82 7.12 -8.67
N GLY A 246 -21.83 7.98 -8.48
CA GLY A 246 -22.03 9.17 -7.67
C GLY A 246 -21.12 10.32 -8.04
N THR A 247 -21.53 11.52 -7.66
CA THR A 247 -20.73 12.72 -7.85
C THR A 247 -21.02 13.79 -6.80
N ALA A 248 -20.02 14.60 -6.47
CA ALA A 248 -20.19 15.82 -5.67
C ALA A 248 -20.81 16.99 -6.46
N ARG A 249 -21.02 16.83 -7.77
CA ARG A 249 -21.69 17.82 -8.62
C ARG A 249 -23.12 18.05 -8.15
N THR A 250 -23.47 19.30 -7.87
CA THR A 250 -24.73 19.69 -7.21
C THR A 250 -25.91 19.90 -8.16
N ALA A 251 -25.69 19.92 -9.47
CA ALA A 251 -26.73 20.16 -10.46
C ALA A 251 -26.55 19.28 -11.70
N PRO A 252 -27.66 18.75 -12.27
CA PRO A 252 -27.66 18.05 -13.54
C PRO A 252 -27.09 18.89 -14.70
N PRO A 253 -26.67 18.25 -15.80
CA PRO A 253 -26.65 16.80 -16.03
C PRO A 253 -25.53 16.11 -15.23
N LEU A 254 -25.83 14.95 -14.64
CA LEU A 254 -24.86 14.17 -13.86
C LEU A 254 -24.17 13.07 -14.68
N PHE A 255 -24.75 12.69 -15.82
CA PHE A 255 -24.27 11.61 -16.67
C PHE A 255 -24.12 12.06 -18.12
N LYS A 256 -23.22 11.40 -18.85
CA LYS A 256 -23.11 11.54 -20.30
C LYS A 256 -22.78 10.22 -20.95
N TRP A 257 -23.64 9.75 -21.85
CA TRP A 257 -23.51 8.46 -22.54
C TRP A 257 -23.63 8.67 -24.05
N ASN A 258 -22.70 8.10 -24.84
CA ASN A 258 -22.59 8.31 -26.28
C ASN A 258 -22.65 9.81 -26.66
N ASN A 259 -21.98 10.64 -25.86
CA ASN A 259 -21.96 12.09 -25.97
C ASN A 259 -23.33 12.81 -25.76
N VAL A 260 -24.37 12.11 -25.30
CA VAL A 260 -25.67 12.66 -24.91
C VAL A 260 -25.74 12.83 -23.39
N ARG A 261 -26.32 13.93 -22.90
CA ARG A 261 -26.37 14.29 -21.47
C ARG A 261 -27.67 13.80 -20.82
N TYR A 262 -27.56 13.31 -19.59
CA TYR A 262 -28.68 12.79 -18.80
C TYR A 262 -28.58 13.32 -17.36
N ASP A 263 -29.74 13.58 -16.75
CA ASP A 263 -29.79 14.24 -15.45
C ASP A 263 -29.49 13.26 -14.31
N THR A 264 -30.03 12.05 -14.39
CA THR A 264 -29.87 10.99 -13.39
C THR A 264 -29.56 9.63 -14.04
N VAL A 265 -29.19 8.63 -13.23
CA VAL A 265 -28.98 7.26 -13.73
C VAL A 265 -30.25 6.68 -14.34
N GLY A 266 -31.43 7.03 -13.79
CA GLY A 266 -32.73 6.56 -14.28
C GLY A 266 -33.16 7.19 -15.61
N ASP A 267 -32.47 8.23 -16.09
CA ASP A 267 -32.75 8.86 -17.39
C ASP A 267 -31.96 8.21 -18.54
N LEU A 268 -31.03 7.30 -18.24
CA LEU A 268 -30.21 6.62 -19.24
C LEU A 268 -31.08 5.75 -20.17
N PRO A 269 -30.67 5.54 -21.43
CA PRO A 269 -31.38 4.66 -22.34
C PRO A 269 -31.47 3.22 -21.78
N ALA A 270 -32.58 2.53 -22.06
CA ALA A 270 -32.74 1.13 -21.70
C ALA A 270 -31.58 0.27 -22.22
N GLY A 271 -31.10 -0.65 -21.38
CA GLY A 271 -29.97 -1.54 -21.64
C GLY A 271 -28.59 -0.91 -21.39
N VAL A 272 -28.51 0.32 -20.85
CA VAL A 272 -27.23 0.97 -20.51
C VAL A 272 -26.85 0.81 -19.06
N GLU A 273 -27.79 0.90 -18.13
CA GLU A 273 -27.56 0.78 -16.69
C GLU A 273 -28.90 0.58 -15.95
N ASP A 274 -29.69 -0.41 -16.38
CA ASP A 274 -31.10 -0.58 -15.99
C ASP A 274 -31.30 -0.84 -14.48
N ASN A 275 -30.29 -1.39 -13.82
CA ASN A 275 -30.26 -1.73 -12.40
C ASN A 275 -29.17 -0.92 -11.65
N GLY A 276 -28.62 0.12 -12.26
CA GLY A 276 -27.66 0.99 -11.58
C GLY A 276 -28.30 1.84 -10.49
N ILE A 277 -27.49 2.17 -9.48
CA ILE A 277 -27.94 2.99 -8.34
C ILE A 277 -27.14 4.29 -8.24
N ALA A 278 -27.77 5.32 -7.71
CA ALA A 278 -27.10 6.57 -7.36
C ALA A 278 -26.61 6.50 -5.90
N ILE A 279 -25.36 6.87 -5.66
CA ILE A 279 -24.75 6.94 -4.33
C ILE A 279 -23.99 8.26 -4.14
N GLY A 280 -23.65 8.60 -2.89
CA GLY A 280 -22.82 9.74 -2.53
C GLY A 280 -21.54 9.34 -1.81
N PHE A 281 -20.69 10.33 -1.51
CA PHE A 281 -19.46 10.11 -0.76
C PHE A 281 -19.69 9.59 0.67
N ALA A 282 -20.86 9.90 1.27
CA ALA A 282 -21.23 9.47 2.61
C ALA A 282 -21.68 7.99 2.69
N ASP A 283 -21.88 7.33 1.55
CA ASP A 283 -22.11 5.89 1.48
C ASP A 283 -20.83 5.08 1.82
N LEU A 284 -19.66 5.73 1.83
CA LEU A 284 -18.37 5.16 2.22
C LEU A 284 -17.87 5.78 3.53
N VAL A 285 -17.10 5.03 4.32
CA VAL A 285 -16.63 5.44 5.67
C VAL A 285 -15.82 6.73 5.63
N ASN A 286 -14.89 6.85 4.69
CA ASN A 286 -14.12 8.08 4.46
C ASN A 286 -13.59 8.13 3.02
N ALA A 287 -14.38 8.73 2.12
CA ALA A 287 -14.01 8.97 0.73
C ALA A 287 -13.51 10.41 0.48
N THR A 288 -12.92 11.06 1.49
CA THR A 288 -12.50 12.47 1.40
C THR A 288 -11.34 12.64 0.42
N LEU A 289 -11.62 13.28 -0.72
CA LEU A 289 -10.60 13.58 -1.73
C LEU A 289 -9.72 14.78 -1.31
N PRO A 290 -8.44 14.79 -1.70
CA PRO A 290 -7.63 16.00 -1.62
C PRO A 290 -8.16 17.08 -2.55
N SER A 291 -7.63 18.31 -2.43
CA SER A 291 -8.09 19.46 -3.22
C SER A 291 -7.94 19.29 -4.73
N ASN A 292 -7.00 18.44 -5.16
CA ASN A 292 -6.78 18.09 -6.56
C ASN A 292 -6.01 16.76 -6.63
N TRP A 293 -6.04 16.08 -7.79
CA TRP A 293 -5.38 14.79 -8.01
C TRP A 293 -3.87 14.83 -7.72
N ASN A 294 -3.24 15.97 -7.93
CA ASN A 294 -1.80 16.17 -7.81
C ASN A 294 -1.36 16.49 -6.37
N VAL A 295 -2.28 16.41 -5.42
CA VAL A 295 -2.03 16.47 -3.99
C VAL A 295 -2.21 15.05 -3.44
N ALA A 296 -1.25 14.60 -2.64
CA ALA A 296 -1.32 13.26 -2.05
C ALA A 296 -2.61 13.09 -1.23
N ALA A 297 -3.26 11.95 -1.40
CA ALA A 297 -4.39 11.56 -0.56
C ALA A 297 -4.00 11.52 0.93
N GLY A 298 -4.88 12.03 1.79
CA GLY A 298 -4.80 11.78 3.23
C GLY A 298 -5.30 10.38 3.60
N THR A 299 -5.61 10.14 4.87
CA THR A 299 -6.26 8.90 5.29
C THR A 299 -7.64 8.78 4.63
N TYR A 300 -7.94 7.59 4.12
CA TYR A 300 -9.23 7.24 3.51
C TYR A 300 -9.65 5.83 3.93
N ASP A 301 -10.94 5.52 3.76
CA ASP A 301 -11.55 4.22 4.02
C ASP A 301 -12.76 4.04 3.10
N LEU A 302 -12.64 3.14 2.13
CA LEU A 302 -13.65 2.92 1.09
C LEU A 302 -14.64 1.81 1.45
N ARG A 303 -14.67 1.35 2.70
CA ARG A 303 -15.73 0.43 3.14
C ARG A 303 -17.09 1.10 3.11
N PRO A 304 -18.17 0.38 2.80
CA PRO A 304 -19.52 0.89 2.96
C PRO A 304 -19.81 1.30 4.41
N THR A 305 -20.61 2.35 4.60
CA THR A 305 -21.20 2.66 5.92
C THR A 305 -22.41 1.77 6.19
N SER A 306 -22.88 1.71 7.44
CA SER A 306 -24.05 0.89 7.80
C SER A 306 -25.38 1.32 7.16
N MET A 307 -25.41 2.50 6.53
CA MET A 307 -26.58 3.01 5.81
C MET A 307 -26.36 3.07 4.30
N SER A 308 -25.24 2.51 3.83
CA SER A 308 -24.84 2.59 2.43
C SER A 308 -25.83 1.85 1.52
N ALA A 309 -26.24 2.48 0.43
CA ALA A 309 -27.15 1.87 -0.54
C ALA A 309 -26.51 0.73 -1.36
N VAL A 310 -25.19 0.53 -1.24
CA VAL A 310 -24.46 -0.52 -1.95
C VAL A 310 -24.57 -1.89 -1.30
N ILE A 311 -25.03 -1.95 -0.04
CA ILE A 311 -25.11 -3.18 0.74
C ILE A 311 -26.20 -4.09 0.17
N ASP A 312 -25.86 -5.35 -0.08
CA ASP A 312 -26.74 -6.38 -0.65
C ASP A 312 -27.40 -5.97 -1.99
N ALA A 313 -26.84 -4.99 -2.70
CA ALA A 313 -27.43 -4.40 -3.90
C ALA A 313 -26.86 -4.95 -5.21
N GLY A 314 -25.75 -5.68 -5.15
CA GLY A 314 -25.07 -6.24 -6.31
C GLY A 314 -25.71 -7.52 -6.81
N THR A 315 -25.47 -7.82 -8.10
CA THR A 315 -25.87 -9.10 -8.67
C THR A 315 -24.85 -10.20 -8.40
N SER A 316 -25.28 -11.46 -8.38
CA SER A 316 -24.35 -12.59 -8.25
C SER A 316 -23.54 -12.77 -9.53
N LEU A 317 -22.22 -12.65 -9.39
CA LEU A 317 -21.22 -12.91 -10.40
C LEU A 317 -20.56 -14.26 -10.10
N ARG A 318 -21.16 -15.32 -10.66
CA ARG A 318 -20.71 -16.70 -10.44
C ARG A 318 -19.20 -16.83 -10.72
N ASN A 319 -18.48 -17.45 -9.80
CA ASN A 319 -17.01 -17.62 -9.80
C ASN A 319 -16.18 -16.34 -9.66
N LEU A 320 -16.80 -15.16 -9.57
CA LEU A 320 -16.13 -13.90 -9.24
C LEU A 320 -16.40 -13.42 -7.82
N ASN A 321 -17.62 -13.58 -7.27
CA ASN A 321 -17.85 -13.21 -5.86
C ASN A 321 -17.01 -14.05 -4.90
N ASP A 322 -16.53 -13.46 -3.81
CA ASP A 322 -15.93 -14.18 -2.69
C ASP A 322 -17.04 -14.67 -1.75
N GLY A 323 -17.52 -15.88 -1.99
CA GLY A 323 -18.62 -16.47 -1.20
C GLY A 323 -18.32 -16.62 0.30
N THR A 324 -17.06 -16.46 0.74
CA THR A 324 -16.71 -16.51 2.17
C THR A 324 -16.84 -15.16 2.87
N ALA A 325 -16.86 -14.06 2.11
CA ALA A 325 -17.00 -12.71 2.62
C ALA A 325 -18.47 -12.22 2.62
N LEU A 326 -19.36 -12.90 1.89
CA LEU A 326 -20.75 -12.49 1.73
C LEU A 326 -21.59 -12.75 3.00
N ASN A 327 -22.40 -11.77 3.37
CA ASN A 327 -23.45 -11.88 4.39
C ASN A 327 -24.89 -11.79 3.79
N GLY A 328 -24.99 -11.83 2.46
CA GLY A 328 -26.24 -11.82 1.70
C GLY A 328 -25.97 -11.81 0.20
N ALA A 329 -26.59 -10.89 -0.53
CA ALA A 329 -26.20 -10.61 -1.91
C ALA A 329 -24.85 -9.86 -1.90
N PRO A 330 -24.05 -9.92 -2.98
CA PRO A 330 -22.80 -9.18 -3.01
C PRO A 330 -23.03 -7.68 -2.89
N ASP A 331 -22.21 -7.00 -2.10
CA ASP A 331 -22.19 -5.55 -2.09
C ASP A 331 -21.65 -5.02 -3.44
N ILE A 332 -22.11 -3.83 -3.83
CA ILE A 332 -21.53 -3.10 -4.95
C ILE A 332 -20.25 -2.39 -4.46
N GLY A 333 -19.15 -2.60 -5.18
CA GLY A 333 -17.83 -2.06 -4.85
C GLY A 333 -16.83 -3.14 -4.44
N ALA A 334 -15.64 -2.70 -4.03
CA ALA A 334 -14.50 -3.58 -3.74
C ALA A 334 -14.54 -4.28 -2.39
N LEU A 335 -15.36 -3.80 -1.45
CA LEU A 335 -15.33 -4.22 -0.05
C LEU A 335 -16.75 -4.54 0.42
N GLU A 336 -16.91 -5.71 1.01
CA GLU A 336 -18.17 -6.15 1.63
C GLU A 336 -18.32 -5.51 3.02
N TYR A 337 -19.52 -5.05 3.35
CA TYR A 337 -19.85 -4.44 4.62
C TYR A 337 -19.73 -5.45 5.78
N GLY A 338 -18.99 -5.06 6.81
CA GLY A 338 -18.73 -5.91 7.98
C GLY A 338 -17.62 -6.95 7.79
N ALA A 339 -17.09 -7.11 6.57
CA ALA A 339 -15.91 -7.94 6.34
C ALA A 339 -14.62 -7.21 6.80
N PRO A 340 -13.58 -7.96 7.21
CA PRO A 340 -12.25 -7.38 7.43
C PRO A 340 -11.69 -6.81 6.12
N LEU A 341 -10.84 -5.78 6.23
CA LEU A 341 -10.11 -5.27 5.06
C LEU A 341 -9.20 -6.38 4.50
N PRO A 342 -9.12 -6.53 3.16
CA PRO A 342 -8.09 -7.36 2.55
C PRO A 342 -6.70 -6.86 2.93
N THR A 343 -5.73 -7.77 2.98
CA THR A 343 -4.31 -7.42 3.11
C THR A 343 -3.81 -6.84 1.80
N TYR A 344 -3.21 -5.65 1.87
CA TYR A 344 -2.52 -4.99 0.76
C TYR A 344 -1.04 -4.79 1.11
N GLY A 345 -0.16 -5.00 0.14
CA GLY A 345 1.28 -4.94 0.36
C GLY A 345 1.83 -6.19 1.07
N PRO A 346 3.10 -6.17 1.48
CA PRO A 346 3.81 -7.35 1.96
C PRO A 346 3.14 -8.01 3.15
N ARG A 347 2.87 -9.31 3.01
CA ARG A 347 2.38 -10.11 4.13
C ARG A 347 3.52 -10.43 5.05
N THR A 348 3.16 -10.61 6.30
CA THR A 348 4.03 -11.14 7.33
C THR A 348 3.99 -12.66 7.23
N ASP A 349 4.76 -13.22 6.28
CA ASP A 349 4.78 -14.66 6.00
C ASP A 349 5.23 -15.48 7.22
N THR A 350 4.29 -15.94 8.04
CA THR A 350 4.29 -17.32 8.59
C THR A 350 2.89 -17.64 9.11
N PRO A 351 2.26 -18.79 8.75
CA PRO A 351 1.18 -19.35 9.55
C PRO A 351 1.68 -19.56 10.99
N GLY A 352 1.29 -18.65 11.90
CA GLY A 352 1.78 -18.59 13.28
C GLY A 352 2.84 -17.52 13.59
N GLY A 353 3.24 -16.68 12.62
CA GLY A 353 4.27 -15.64 12.77
C GLY A 353 5.71 -16.16 12.76
N ARG A 354 6.67 -15.27 12.51
CA ARG A 354 8.11 -15.57 12.53
C ARG A 354 8.58 -16.00 13.92
N PHE A 355 7.89 -15.53 14.97
CA PHE A 355 8.27 -15.78 16.34
C PHE A 355 7.31 -16.72 17.04
N ILE A 356 7.83 -17.86 17.52
CA ILE A 356 7.02 -18.93 18.16
C ILE A 356 6.38 -18.51 19.49
N ASP A 357 6.81 -17.39 20.07
CA ASP A 357 6.30 -16.83 21.31
C ASP A 357 5.42 -15.59 21.11
N VAL A 358 4.95 -15.36 19.88
CA VAL A 358 3.97 -14.32 19.54
C VAL A 358 2.73 -14.99 18.95
N PRO A 359 1.67 -15.18 19.75
CA PRO A 359 0.41 -15.76 19.27
C PRO A 359 -0.20 -14.94 18.14
N GLY A 360 -0.80 -15.60 17.15
CA GLY A 360 -1.47 -14.96 16.00
C GLY A 360 -2.65 -14.05 16.36
N ASP A 361 -3.23 -14.24 17.55
CA ASP A 361 -4.31 -13.41 18.10
C ASP A 361 -3.81 -12.27 19.02
N SER A 362 -2.49 -12.11 19.18
CA SER A 362 -1.91 -10.99 19.91
C SER A 362 -2.23 -9.67 19.22
N VAL A 363 -2.66 -8.67 20.00
CA VAL A 363 -2.88 -7.29 19.51
C VAL A 363 -1.60 -6.64 18.96
N PHE A 364 -0.43 -7.20 19.26
CA PHE A 364 0.87 -6.75 18.75
C PHE A 364 1.41 -7.60 17.60
N PHE A 365 0.75 -8.71 17.22
CA PHE A 365 1.22 -9.66 16.21
C PHE A 365 1.69 -8.94 14.94
N GLU A 366 0.78 -8.19 14.30
CA GLU A 366 1.07 -7.45 13.06
C GLU A 366 2.25 -6.48 13.21
N THR A 367 2.33 -5.77 14.34
CA THR A 367 3.40 -4.79 14.56
C THR A 367 4.77 -5.46 14.75
N ILE A 368 4.80 -6.62 15.41
CA ILE A 368 6.02 -7.38 15.69
C ILE A 368 6.54 -8.01 14.40
N GLU A 369 5.65 -8.63 13.64
CA GLU A 369 5.99 -9.24 12.36
C GLU A 369 6.44 -8.20 11.35
N TRP A 370 5.76 -7.04 11.28
CA TRP A 370 6.22 -5.91 10.46
C TRP A 370 7.64 -5.46 10.85
N LEU A 371 7.95 -5.35 12.15
CA LEU A 371 9.30 -5.03 12.63
C LEU A 371 10.35 -6.04 12.12
N ALA A 372 9.99 -7.33 12.07
CA ALA A 372 10.90 -8.37 11.60
C ALA A 372 11.08 -8.33 10.09
N GLN A 373 10.00 -8.09 9.35
CA GLN A 373 10.02 -7.92 7.90
C GLN A 373 10.86 -6.70 7.50
N GLN A 374 10.79 -5.60 8.26
CA GLN A 374 11.64 -4.43 8.06
C GLN A 374 13.10 -4.63 8.50
N GLY A 375 13.45 -5.79 9.06
CA GLY A 375 14.80 -6.08 9.58
C GLY A 375 15.16 -5.29 10.84
N ILE A 376 14.18 -4.63 11.48
CA ILE A 376 14.35 -3.81 12.68
C ILE A 376 14.66 -4.72 13.88
N THR A 377 13.91 -5.82 14.01
CA THR A 377 14.18 -6.87 15.00
C THR A 377 14.76 -8.12 14.33
N LYS A 378 15.62 -8.82 15.07
CA LYS A 378 16.06 -10.17 14.73
C LYS A 378 15.51 -11.23 15.69
N GLY A 379 14.74 -10.85 16.72
CA GLY A 379 14.40 -11.73 17.84
C GLY A 379 15.28 -11.49 19.07
N CYS A 380 15.17 -12.38 20.07
CA CYS A 380 15.82 -12.25 21.38
C CYS A 380 16.70 -13.45 21.77
N ASN A 381 16.72 -14.53 21.01
CA ASN A 381 17.42 -15.78 21.35
C ASN A 381 18.41 -16.22 20.25
N PRO A 382 19.51 -15.47 20.04
CA PRO A 382 20.52 -15.87 19.08
C PRO A 382 21.17 -17.22 19.47
N PRO A 383 21.62 -18.02 18.49
CA PRO A 383 21.56 -17.74 17.05
C PRO A 383 20.21 -18.05 16.40
N THR A 384 19.34 -18.82 17.07
CA THR A 384 18.08 -19.34 16.51
C THR A 384 17.12 -18.23 16.09
N ASN A 385 16.98 -17.19 16.93
CA ASN A 385 16.22 -15.98 16.58
C ASN A 385 14.75 -16.24 16.18
N ASP A 386 14.15 -17.29 16.74
CA ASP A 386 12.74 -17.69 16.56
C ASP A 386 11.84 -17.20 17.71
N ARG A 387 12.37 -16.44 18.68
CA ARG A 387 11.59 -15.80 19.74
C ARG A 387 11.70 -14.28 19.70
N TYR A 388 10.61 -13.57 19.93
CA TYR A 388 10.57 -12.12 20.07
C TYR A 388 10.76 -11.66 21.51
N CYS A 389 10.33 -12.43 22.50
CA CYS A 389 10.26 -12.05 23.91
C CYS A 389 9.39 -10.79 24.17
N PRO A 390 8.09 -10.80 23.83
CA PRO A 390 7.23 -9.60 23.81
C PRO A 390 7.16 -8.86 25.15
N GLY A 391 7.07 -9.60 26.27
CA GLY A 391 6.98 -9.03 27.62
C GLY A 391 8.29 -8.54 28.23
N SER A 392 9.45 -8.77 27.58
CA SER A 392 10.73 -8.32 28.12
C SER A 392 10.86 -6.80 28.03
N LEU A 393 11.44 -6.19 29.06
CA LEU A 393 11.74 -4.75 29.05
C LEU A 393 12.83 -4.43 28.04
N VAL A 394 12.72 -3.28 27.38
CA VAL A 394 13.73 -2.79 26.44
C VAL A 394 14.77 -1.97 27.19
N THR A 395 16.05 -2.35 27.09
CA THR A 395 17.15 -1.53 27.59
C THR A 395 17.39 -0.32 26.69
N ARG A 396 18.01 0.73 27.22
CA ARG A 396 18.39 1.91 26.43
C ARG A 396 19.31 1.56 25.25
N ALA A 397 20.21 0.59 25.42
CA ALA A 397 21.08 0.12 24.33
C ALA A 397 20.32 -0.60 23.22
N GLN A 398 19.35 -1.46 23.58
CA GLN A 398 18.48 -2.11 22.61
C GLN A 398 17.60 -1.08 21.87
N MET A 399 17.05 -0.11 22.60
CA MET A 399 16.29 1.01 22.01
C MET A 399 17.13 1.77 20.96
N ALA A 400 18.41 2.04 21.24
CA ALA A 400 19.28 2.70 20.25
C ALA A 400 19.39 1.89 18.95
N THR A 401 19.60 0.58 19.05
CA THR A 401 19.64 -0.30 17.87
C THR A 401 18.31 -0.34 17.11
N PHE A 402 17.20 -0.36 17.84
CA PHE A 402 15.88 -0.31 17.22
C PHE A 402 15.67 0.99 16.44
N ILE A 403 16.00 2.15 17.02
CA ILE A 403 15.86 3.45 16.35
C ILE A 403 16.79 3.54 15.13
N VAL A 404 18.06 3.16 15.26
CA VAL A 404 19.00 3.17 14.12
C VAL A 404 18.49 2.34 12.95
N ARG A 405 17.98 1.13 13.22
CA ARG A 405 17.43 0.28 12.14
C ARG A 405 16.12 0.80 11.58
N ALA A 406 15.24 1.32 12.43
CA ALA A 406 13.94 1.84 12.02
C ALA A 406 14.07 3.07 11.11
N PHE A 407 15.05 3.94 11.37
CA PHE A 407 15.26 5.21 10.66
C PHE A 407 16.50 5.20 9.76
N ASP A 408 17.12 4.03 9.54
CA ASP A 408 18.32 3.82 8.72
C ASP A 408 19.43 4.86 9.00
N LEU A 409 19.67 5.14 10.29
CA LEU A 409 20.64 6.15 10.71
C LEU A 409 22.07 5.70 10.36
N PRO A 410 22.95 6.62 9.91
CA PRO A 410 24.37 6.32 9.72
C PRO A 410 25.00 5.73 10.99
N ALA A 411 25.89 4.76 10.82
CA ALA A 411 26.61 4.19 11.96
C ALA A 411 27.48 5.26 12.63
N GLY A 412 27.37 5.39 13.95
CA GLY A 412 28.19 6.32 14.71
C GLY A 412 29.62 5.83 14.86
N ALA A 413 30.56 6.77 14.84
CA ALA A 413 32.00 6.48 14.90
C ALA A 413 32.69 7.14 16.11
N THR A 414 32.05 8.13 16.72
CA THR A 414 32.62 8.94 17.79
C THR A 414 32.15 8.44 19.14
N ALA A 415 33.06 8.05 20.04
CA ALA A 415 32.69 7.65 21.39
C ALA A 415 32.24 8.88 22.21
N SER A 416 30.95 8.91 22.58
CA SER A 416 30.32 10.05 23.27
C SER A 416 30.07 9.79 24.76
N PHE A 417 30.08 8.52 25.19
CA PHE A 417 29.74 8.13 26.56
C PHE A 417 30.79 7.21 27.19
N VAL A 418 31.04 7.39 28.49
CA VAL A 418 32.10 6.66 29.21
C VAL A 418 31.70 5.24 29.62
N ASP A 419 30.42 4.89 29.55
CA ASP A 419 29.85 3.62 30.05
C ASP A 419 29.32 2.70 28.94
N THR A 420 29.70 2.92 27.68
CA THR A 420 29.23 2.14 26.51
C THR A 420 30.27 1.16 25.97
N SER A 421 31.51 1.23 26.46
CA SER A 421 32.59 0.34 26.03
C SER A 421 32.22 -1.14 26.19
N GLY A 422 32.45 -1.95 25.15
CA GLY A 422 32.11 -3.37 25.13
C GLY A 422 30.65 -3.70 24.81
N SER A 423 29.76 -2.70 24.68
CA SER A 423 28.38 -2.93 24.27
C SER A 423 28.30 -3.36 22.80
N VAL A 424 27.56 -4.42 22.51
CA VAL A 424 27.22 -4.83 21.13
C VAL A 424 26.37 -3.79 20.39
N HIS A 425 25.82 -2.82 21.12
CA HIS A 425 25.01 -1.72 20.59
C HIS A 425 25.79 -0.40 20.45
N LEU A 426 27.11 -0.41 20.69
CA LEU A 426 27.94 0.80 20.72
C LEU A 426 27.74 1.69 19.48
N THR A 427 27.84 1.12 18.28
CA THR A 427 27.69 1.88 17.03
C THR A 427 26.33 2.54 16.89
N ALA A 428 25.27 1.91 17.41
CA ALA A 428 23.94 2.48 17.40
C ALA A 428 23.77 3.58 18.46
N ILE A 429 24.39 3.42 19.63
CA ILE A 429 24.38 4.44 20.68
C ILE A 429 25.08 5.72 20.19
N GLU A 430 26.23 5.57 19.53
CA GLU A 430 26.95 6.72 18.99
C GLU A 430 26.20 7.37 17.81
N ALA A 431 25.53 6.59 16.96
CA ALA A 431 24.67 7.14 15.91
C ALA A 431 23.59 8.08 16.48
N LEU A 432 22.96 7.67 17.58
CA LEU A 432 21.97 8.51 18.27
C LEU A 432 22.61 9.77 18.87
N ALA A 433 23.84 9.70 19.36
CA ALA A 433 24.54 10.84 19.94
C ALA A 433 24.91 11.87 18.86
N GLU A 434 25.51 11.39 17.76
CA GLU A 434 25.89 12.21 16.61
C GLU A 434 24.69 12.86 15.94
N ALA A 435 23.55 12.17 15.86
CA ALA A 435 22.29 12.71 15.36
C ALA A 435 21.57 13.65 16.35
N GLY A 436 22.11 13.87 17.56
CA GLY A 436 21.48 14.71 18.59
C GLY A 436 20.21 14.13 19.21
N ILE A 437 19.95 12.85 18.99
CA ILE A 437 18.76 12.13 19.47
C ILE A 437 18.91 11.80 20.97
N THR A 438 20.11 11.47 21.44
CA THR A 438 20.40 11.28 22.87
C THR A 438 21.29 12.39 23.44
N LYS A 439 21.14 12.65 24.74
CA LYS A 439 22.01 13.57 25.50
C LYS A 439 22.69 12.91 26.70
N GLY A 440 22.55 11.60 26.88
CA GLY A 440 22.99 10.91 28.09
C GLY A 440 21.93 10.80 29.19
N CYS A 441 22.29 10.21 30.33
CA CYS A 441 21.38 9.85 31.43
C CYS A 441 21.71 10.50 32.79
N ASN A 442 22.84 11.21 32.92
CA ASN A 442 23.33 11.74 34.19
C ASN A 442 23.56 13.26 34.15
N PRO A 443 22.49 14.07 34.04
CA PRO A 443 22.64 15.51 34.06
C PRO A 443 23.23 16.01 35.40
N PRO A 444 23.99 17.12 35.40
CA PRO A 444 24.33 17.93 34.22
C PRO A 444 25.51 17.38 33.40
N ALA A 445 26.23 16.37 33.90
CA ALA A 445 27.46 15.85 33.29
C ALA A 445 27.21 15.23 31.91
N ASN A 446 26.13 14.44 31.77
CA ASN A 446 25.67 13.89 30.48
C ASN A 446 26.75 13.07 29.73
N ASP A 447 27.71 12.51 30.46
CA ASP A 447 28.81 11.70 29.94
C ASP A 447 28.52 10.18 30.01
N ARG A 448 27.35 9.77 30.52
CA ARG A 448 26.88 8.38 30.57
C ARG A 448 25.63 8.17 29.73
N PHE A 449 25.52 7.00 29.09
CA PHE A 449 24.35 6.56 28.35
C PHE A 449 23.40 5.68 29.18
N CYS A 450 23.90 4.96 30.19
CA CYS A 450 23.18 3.96 30.98
C CYS A 450 22.60 2.82 30.11
N PRO A 451 23.45 2.03 29.41
CA PRO A 451 23.00 1.10 28.36
C PRO A 451 22.06 -0.02 28.84
N ASP A 452 22.24 -0.52 30.06
CA ASP A 452 21.49 -1.65 30.61
C ASP A 452 20.20 -1.23 31.34
N SER A 453 20.00 0.07 31.57
CA SER A 453 18.78 0.55 32.22
C SER A 453 17.57 0.40 31.29
N PRO A 454 16.41 -0.06 31.79
CA PRO A 454 15.17 -0.02 31.03
C PRO A 454 14.83 1.40 30.58
N VAL A 455 14.33 1.56 29.35
CA VAL A 455 13.84 2.85 28.86
C VAL A 455 12.40 3.06 29.33
N THR A 456 12.11 4.23 29.90
CA THR A 456 10.73 4.59 30.28
C THR A 456 9.94 5.07 29.06
N ARG A 457 8.61 5.02 29.14
CA ARG A 457 7.71 5.55 28.10
C ARG A 457 7.95 7.03 27.82
N ALA A 458 8.21 7.83 28.86
CA ALA A 458 8.52 9.25 28.71
C ALA A 458 9.87 9.49 27.98
N GLN A 459 10.88 8.68 28.30
CA GLN A 459 12.15 8.73 27.59
C GLN A 459 11.95 8.34 26.13
N MET A 460 11.23 7.26 25.85
CA MET A 460 10.88 6.81 24.49
C MET A 460 10.24 7.94 23.67
N ALA A 461 9.29 8.68 24.25
CA ALA A 461 8.68 9.83 23.58
C ALA A 461 9.72 10.86 23.15
N THR A 462 10.67 11.21 24.04
CA THR A 462 11.75 12.14 23.69
C THR A 462 12.66 11.62 22.57
N PHE A 463 13.00 10.33 22.58
CA PHE A 463 13.80 9.73 21.51
C PHE A 463 13.08 9.83 20.15
N LEU A 464 11.79 9.46 20.11
CA LEU A 464 10.99 9.47 18.89
C LEU A 464 10.70 10.88 18.39
N THR A 465 10.37 11.83 19.27
CA THR A 465 10.21 13.25 18.89
C THR A 465 11.47 13.81 18.23
N ARG A 466 12.66 13.45 18.74
CA ARG A 466 13.92 13.95 18.19
C ARG A 466 14.26 13.33 16.83
N VAL A 467 14.15 12.00 16.68
CA VAL A 467 14.47 11.35 15.40
C VAL A 467 13.50 11.76 14.29
N LEU A 468 12.24 12.02 14.63
CA LEU A 468 11.21 12.51 13.70
C LEU A 468 11.19 14.03 13.54
N ASN A 469 11.98 14.78 14.33
CA ASN A 469 11.94 16.24 14.40
C ASN A 469 10.52 16.81 14.58
N LEU A 470 9.72 16.20 15.46
CA LEU A 470 8.34 16.67 15.70
C LEU A 470 8.34 18.01 16.45
N ALA A 471 7.39 18.88 16.10
CA ALA A 471 7.12 20.08 16.88
C ALA A 471 6.69 19.70 18.31
N PRO A 472 7.01 20.54 19.32
CA PRO A 472 6.48 20.35 20.67
C PRO A 472 4.95 20.29 20.66
N GLY A 473 4.37 19.24 21.23
CA GLY A 473 2.92 19.08 21.26
C GLY A 473 2.25 19.96 22.31
N THR A 474 0.96 20.16 22.13
CA THR A 474 0.10 20.94 23.00
C THR A 474 -0.31 20.12 24.23
N PRO A 475 -0.12 20.63 25.47
CA PRO A 475 -0.54 19.94 26.69
C PRO A 475 -2.04 19.62 26.75
N ASP A 476 -2.38 18.72 27.70
CA ASP A 476 -3.74 18.34 28.14
C ASP A 476 -4.34 17.08 27.49
N ARG A 477 -3.57 16.29 26.72
CA ARG A 477 -4.08 15.00 26.20
C ARG A 477 -4.16 13.92 27.29
N PHE A 478 -3.21 13.93 28.21
CA PHE A 478 -3.04 12.89 29.25
C PHE A 478 -3.04 13.49 30.65
N LEU A 479 -3.74 12.83 31.58
CA LEU A 479 -3.98 13.30 32.95
C LEU A 479 -2.79 13.08 33.90
N ASP A 480 -1.80 12.27 33.51
CA ASP A 480 -0.70 11.82 34.37
C ASP A 480 0.70 12.26 33.89
N THR A 481 0.77 13.28 33.04
CA THR A 481 2.03 13.79 32.47
C THR A 481 2.48 15.11 33.08
N SER A 482 1.66 15.73 33.93
CA SER A 482 1.95 17.00 34.59
C SER A 482 3.25 16.93 35.40
N GLY A 483 4.18 17.87 35.15
CA GLY A 483 5.48 17.91 35.82
C GLY A 483 6.56 17.02 35.21
N SER A 484 6.25 16.21 34.19
CA SER A 484 7.25 15.47 33.44
C SER A 484 8.12 16.42 32.61
N VAL A 485 9.44 16.26 32.69
CA VAL A 485 10.39 16.97 31.79
C VAL A 485 10.23 16.55 30.31
N HIS A 486 9.47 15.49 30.05
CA HIS A 486 9.18 14.96 28.73
C HIS A 486 7.79 15.36 28.20
N LEU A 487 7.04 16.20 28.93
CA LEU A 487 5.64 16.54 28.63
C LEU A 487 5.42 16.88 27.15
N THR A 488 6.15 17.85 26.61
CA THR A 488 5.95 18.30 25.22
C THR A 488 6.27 17.23 24.17
N ALA A 489 7.19 16.32 24.46
CA ALA A 489 7.48 15.18 23.57
C ALA A 489 6.36 14.12 23.63
N ILE A 490 5.82 13.89 24.82
CA ILE A 490 4.67 12.98 25.00
C ILE A 490 3.47 13.48 24.20
N GLU A 491 3.18 14.77 24.26
CA GLU A 491 2.08 15.40 23.52
C GLU A 491 2.32 15.38 22.02
N ALA A 492 3.56 15.64 21.57
CA ALA A 492 3.92 15.57 20.15
C ALA A 492 3.66 14.17 19.57
N LEU A 493 3.98 13.11 20.33
CA LEU A 493 3.67 11.73 19.93
C LEU A 493 2.17 11.47 19.84
N ALA A 494 1.36 12.12 20.68
CA ALA A 494 -0.09 11.94 20.67
C ALA A 494 -0.73 12.66 19.48
N GLU A 495 -0.29 13.88 19.19
CA GLU A 495 -0.71 14.66 18.02
C GLU A 495 -0.34 13.95 16.71
N ALA A 496 0.85 13.33 16.66
CA ALA A 496 1.29 12.52 15.53
C ALA A 496 0.61 11.13 15.44
N GLY A 497 -0.27 10.78 16.38
CA GLY A 497 -0.96 9.48 16.40
C GLY A 497 -0.07 8.27 16.74
N ILE A 498 1.16 8.50 17.21
CA ILE A 498 2.13 7.45 17.55
C ILE A 498 1.71 6.73 18.85
N THR A 499 1.29 7.50 19.86
CA THR A 499 0.80 6.93 21.14
C THR A 499 -0.71 7.00 21.24
N LYS A 500 -1.32 5.94 21.79
CA LYS A 500 -2.75 5.88 22.09
C LYS A 500 -3.06 5.98 23.59
N GLY A 501 -2.06 6.15 24.46
CA GLY A 501 -2.20 6.05 25.92
C GLY A 501 -1.90 4.65 26.48
N CYS A 502 -2.15 4.43 27.77
CA CYS A 502 -1.82 3.18 28.48
C CYS A 502 -3.00 2.53 29.23
N ASN A 503 -4.18 3.16 29.27
CA ASN A 503 -5.33 2.68 30.05
C ASN A 503 -6.61 2.56 29.20
N PRO A 504 -6.66 1.58 28.28
CA PRO A 504 -7.87 1.35 27.49
C PRO A 504 -9.06 0.98 28.40
N PRO A 505 -10.31 1.33 28.00
CA PRO A 505 -10.64 2.05 26.78
C PRO A 505 -10.49 3.58 26.89
N ALA A 506 -10.32 4.13 28.10
CA ALA A 506 -10.30 5.57 28.36
C ALA A 506 -9.14 6.28 27.64
N ASN A 507 -7.95 5.69 27.66
CA ASN A 507 -6.78 6.18 26.93
C ASN A 507 -6.48 7.67 27.21
N ASP A 508 -6.67 8.08 28.46
CA ASP A 508 -6.45 9.42 29.01
C ASP A 508 -5.23 9.46 29.94
N ARG A 509 -4.47 8.36 30.06
CA ARG A 509 -3.16 8.29 30.73
C ARG A 509 -2.05 7.85 29.79
N PHE A 510 -0.85 8.37 30.00
CA PHE A 510 0.35 8.02 29.28
C PHE A 510 1.25 7.02 30.03
N CYS A 511 1.22 6.99 31.36
CA CYS A 511 2.10 6.18 32.22
C CYS A 511 3.61 6.50 32.01
N PRO A 512 4.07 7.74 32.25
CA PRO A 512 5.40 8.22 31.83
C PRO A 512 6.59 7.45 32.42
N ASP A 513 6.49 7.00 33.67
CA ASP A 513 7.59 6.33 34.39
C ASP A 513 7.62 4.81 34.16
N SER A 514 6.61 4.24 33.50
CA SER A 514 6.58 2.81 33.22
C SER A 514 7.64 2.45 32.18
N PRO A 515 8.39 1.35 32.37
CA PRO A 515 9.34 0.87 31.37
C PRO A 515 8.60 0.33 30.13
N VAL A 516 9.23 0.44 28.97
CA VAL A 516 8.69 -0.04 27.70
C VAL A 516 9.00 -1.53 27.51
N THR A 517 7.98 -2.35 27.25
CA THR A 517 8.15 -3.74 26.81
C THR A 517 8.49 -3.82 25.31
N ARG A 518 9.04 -4.93 24.85
CA ARG A 518 9.38 -5.12 23.44
C ARG A 518 8.15 -5.03 22.53
N GLU A 519 7.02 -5.61 22.91
CA GLU A 519 5.76 -5.48 22.15
C GLU A 519 5.21 -4.04 22.12
N GLN A 520 5.44 -3.24 23.17
CA GLN A 520 5.07 -1.83 23.13
C GLN A 520 6.01 -1.04 22.20
N MET A 521 7.30 -1.39 22.20
CA MET A 521 8.28 -0.82 21.27
C MET A 521 7.88 -1.07 19.81
N SER A 522 7.38 -2.26 19.45
CA SER A 522 6.96 -2.54 18.07
C SER A 522 5.85 -1.60 17.61
N ALA A 523 4.84 -1.37 18.46
CA ALA A 523 3.76 -0.45 18.15
C ALA A 523 4.21 1.01 18.04
N PHE A 524 5.14 1.45 18.90
CA PHE A 524 5.73 2.79 18.80
C PHE A 524 6.48 2.96 17.47
N LEU A 525 7.40 2.06 17.15
CA LEU A 525 8.25 2.17 15.97
C LEU A 525 7.48 2.03 14.66
N GLN A 526 6.55 1.08 14.56
CA GLN A 526 5.74 0.95 13.35
C GLN A 526 5.02 2.26 13.03
N ARG A 527 4.29 2.81 14.01
CA ARG A 527 3.55 4.07 13.81
C ARG A 527 4.46 5.26 13.54
N SER A 528 5.67 5.29 14.11
CA SER A 528 6.63 6.34 13.83
C SER A 528 7.21 6.27 12.42
N VAL A 529 7.49 5.07 11.90
CA VAL A 529 8.07 4.89 10.55
C VAL A 529 7.01 5.03 9.46
N THR A 530 5.76 4.63 9.73
CA THR A 530 4.66 4.71 8.77
C THR A 530 3.84 5.99 8.90
N LEU A 531 4.42 7.06 9.44
CA LEU A 531 3.76 8.37 9.38
C LEU A 531 3.60 8.77 7.90
N PRO A 532 2.42 9.25 7.49
CA PRO A 532 2.15 9.64 6.11
C PRO A 532 2.95 10.87 5.65
#